data_AF-A0AAD2G7R9-F1
#
_entry.id   AF-A0AAD2G7R9-F1
#
_cell.length_a   1.000
_cell.length_b   1.000
_cell.length_c   1.000
_cell.angle_alpha   90.00
_cell.angle_beta   90.00
_cell.angle_gamma   90.00
#
_symmetry.space_group_name_H-M   'P 1'
#
loop_
_entity.id
_entity.type
_entity.pdbx_description
1 polymer ?
#
loop_
_entity_poly.entity_id
_entity_poly.type
_entity_poly.pdbx_seq_one_letter_code
_entity_poly.pdbx_strand_id
1 'polypeptide(L)'
;MLQIIFGIGNEYYHKLTLEETEDLPEGLRFITVDGQLAEDSDRHTFENLAKMLNRKTTKIRTVTLQNIFFVSPEFLAALVSIATKAEMLNLTDVAWGDPGFAILMTSLMQSNGIEDLSLVDCGNFPELTIQQMSMLFEGIAYSTSLDHLTLLRLPFGPHNDEAGRQFIHALRRNRNLKHLELQMDPFSDGLMISNILRAALLETKVTAFDYTQNDIPGMIPLHIFDDLICRDDCSLETLYLHRISIHPPSSKLPARIVKNLSLKALIMTQNGMTSSMAAHIAEGFKSLEHLNICDNQISDLAPFDKLLLGDNAKLEVLVLFANPISEKDFLVFLEKLPEMKSLRSLVLSGATFLESGVTALPFLQSKVCRDALLNALWLNTTLENVHCHDDDGQDDESEDDEEDDEEDQDGDDDAELFRALLAVPLSLNRGGRRELQNGSTKSFPRGLWALVLKRAMTLKYCSASDYWEDGPECTAMRVDVVYWLLREKVIF
;
A
#
# COMPACT_ATOMS: atom_id res chain seq x y z
N MET A 1 -23.96 -3.92 20.25
CA MET A 1 -24.14 -5.37 20.48
C MET A 1 -22.79 -6.01 20.32
N LEU A 2 -22.24 -6.51 21.42
CA LEU A 2 -20.94 -7.17 21.43
C LEU A 2 -21.00 -8.50 20.65
N GLN A 3 -20.03 -8.71 19.77
CA GLN A 3 -19.82 -9.94 19.04
C GLN A 3 -18.45 -10.51 19.39
N ILE A 4 -18.40 -11.79 19.74
CA ILE A 4 -17.14 -12.50 19.93
C ILE A 4 -17.07 -13.62 18.90
N ILE A 5 -16.00 -13.58 18.11
CA ILE A 5 -15.72 -14.51 17.03
C ILE A 5 -14.47 -15.30 17.42
N PHE A 6 -14.55 -16.62 17.28
CA PHE A 6 -13.47 -17.55 17.63
C PHE A 6 -12.99 -18.29 16.37
N GLY A 7 -11.67 -18.48 16.25
CA GLY A 7 -11.05 -19.18 15.11
C GLY A 7 -10.10 -20.31 15.52
N ILE A 8 -10.24 -21.47 14.90
CA ILE A 8 -9.32 -22.62 15.01
C ILE A 8 -8.69 -22.85 13.63
N GLY A 9 -7.37 -22.77 13.52
CA GLY A 9 -6.70 -22.87 12.22
C GLY A 9 -6.97 -21.64 11.35
N ASN A 10 -7.31 -21.84 10.06
CA ASN A 10 -7.69 -20.77 9.13
C ASN A 10 -9.22 -20.63 8.98
N GLU A 11 -10.00 -21.38 9.76
CA GLU A 11 -11.46 -21.39 9.68
C GLU A 11 -12.04 -20.50 10.78
N TYR A 12 -12.92 -19.57 10.39
CA TYR A 12 -13.73 -18.77 11.30
C TYR A 12 -14.92 -19.62 11.75
N TYR A 13 -15.08 -19.82 13.05
CA TYR A 13 -16.27 -20.48 13.58
C TYR A 13 -17.34 -19.44 13.90
N HIS A 14 -18.60 -19.82 13.67
CA HIS A 14 -19.77 -18.99 13.95
C HIS A 14 -19.76 -18.46 15.39
N LYS A 15 -20.29 -17.23 15.53
CA LYS A 15 -20.63 -16.52 16.77
C LYS A 15 -21.01 -17.50 17.89
N LEU A 16 -20.06 -17.79 18.78
CA LEU A 16 -20.36 -18.53 20.00
C LEU A 16 -20.98 -17.54 20.96
N THR A 17 -22.22 -17.79 21.36
CA THR A 17 -22.81 -17.15 22.53
C THR A 17 -22.06 -17.66 23.75
N LEU A 18 -21.30 -16.77 24.39
CA LEU A 18 -20.49 -17.04 25.59
C LEU A 18 -21.28 -17.60 26.78
N GLU A 19 -22.61 -17.59 26.72
CA GLU A 19 -23.47 -18.07 27.79
C GLU A 19 -23.46 -19.60 27.95
N GLU A 20 -23.03 -20.36 26.94
CA GLU A 20 -23.19 -21.83 26.92
C GLU A 20 -21.89 -22.62 27.17
N THR A 21 -20.72 -21.97 27.21
CA THR A 21 -19.43 -22.67 27.30
C THR A 21 -18.57 -22.18 28.46
N GLU A 22 -18.08 -23.12 29.27
CA GLU A 22 -17.22 -22.82 30.42
C GLU A 22 -15.73 -22.66 30.07
N ASP A 23 -15.29 -23.27 28.96
CA ASP A 23 -13.89 -23.34 28.55
C ASP A 23 -13.72 -22.96 27.07
N LEU A 24 -12.57 -22.34 26.74
CA LEU A 24 -12.20 -22.08 25.34
C LEU A 24 -11.82 -23.39 24.63
N PRO A 25 -12.19 -23.58 23.36
CA PRO A 25 -11.79 -24.76 22.59
C PRO A 25 -10.28 -25.01 22.60
N GLU A 26 -9.89 -26.28 22.65
CA GLU A 26 -8.51 -26.67 22.41
C GLU A 26 -8.10 -26.26 20.98
N GLY A 27 -6.86 -25.76 20.82
CA GLY A 27 -6.36 -25.31 19.53
C GLY A 27 -6.89 -23.94 19.06
N LEU A 28 -7.67 -23.22 19.87
CA LEU A 28 -8.06 -21.83 19.57
C LEU A 28 -6.82 -20.95 19.32
N ARG A 29 -6.79 -20.30 18.15
CA ARG A 29 -5.67 -19.44 17.72
C ARG A 29 -6.04 -17.97 17.62
N PHE A 30 -7.30 -17.66 17.30
CA PHE A 30 -7.75 -16.29 17.03
C PHE A 30 -9.00 -15.98 17.87
N ILE A 31 -9.04 -14.79 18.47
CA ILE A 31 -10.23 -14.21 19.10
C ILE A 31 -10.43 -12.81 18.53
N THR A 32 -11.63 -12.51 18.06
CA THR A 32 -12.03 -11.14 17.72
C THR A 32 -13.20 -10.75 18.61
N VAL A 33 -13.07 -9.64 19.32
CA VAL A 33 -14.14 -9.01 20.08
C VAL A 33 -14.48 -7.70 19.40
N ASP A 34 -15.70 -7.57 18.90
CA ASP A 34 -16.16 -6.41 18.17
C ASP A 34 -17.49 -5.91 18.75
N GLY A 35 -17.55 -4.62 19.07
CA GLY A 35 -18.82 -3.92 19.10
C GLY A 35 -18.96 -2.91 20.21
N GLN A 36 -19.88 -1.98 19.97
CA GLN A 36 -20.27 -0.97 20.94
C GLN A 36 -20.94 -1.63 22.13
N LEU A 37 -20.34 -1.39 23.29
CA LEU A 37 -20.82 -1.88 24.57
C LEU A 37 -22.08 -1.12 25.00
N ALA A 38 -23.17 -1.83 25.24
CA ALA A 38 -24.29 -1.33 26.00
C ALA A 38 -24.02 -1.57 27.50
N GLU A 39 -24.27 -0.56 28.35
CA GLU A 39 -23.72 -0.46 29.72
C GLU A 39 -23.91 -1.69 30.64
N ASP A 40 -24.93 -2.52 30.39
CA ASP A 40 -25.30 -3.63 31.29
C ASP A 40 -25.17 -5.04 30.66
N SER A 41 -25.54 -5.26 29.39
CA SER A 41 -25.55 -6.62 28.81
C SER A 41 -24.15 -7.19 28.59
N ASP A 42 -23.16 -6.32 28.40
CA ASP A 42 -21.85 -6.74 27.91
C ASP A 42 -20.83 -6.98 29.03
N ARG A 43 -21.17 -6.63 30.28
CA ARG A 43 -20.30 -6.90 31.45
C ARG A 43 -20.13 -8.40 31.71
N HIS A 44 -21.23 -9.15 31.68
CA HIS A 44 -21.20 -10.59 31.89
C HIS A 44 -20.38 -11.30 30.82
N THR A 45 -20.43 -10.79 29.59
CA THR A 45 -19.66 -11.28 28.45
C THR A 45 -18.16 -11.16 28.69
N PHE A 46 -17.66 -10.01 29.13
CA PHE A 46 -16.24 -9.87 29.48
C PHE A 46 -15.82 -10.64 30.72
N GLU A 47 -16.69 -10.72 31.73
CA GLU A 47 -16.41 -11.52 32.92
C GLU A 47 -16.22 -13.00 32.56
N ASN A 48 -17.11 -13.54 31.73
CA ASN A 48 -17.00 -14.93 31.24
C ASN A 48 -15.76 -15.10 30.36
N LEU A 49 -15.50 -14.18 29.43
CA LEU A 49 -14.29 -14.21 28.62
C LEU A 49 -13.02 -14.22 29.49
N ALA A 50 -12.94 -13.36 30.50
CA ALA A 50 -11.82 -13.31 31.43
C ALA A 50 -11.65 -14.65 32.17
N LYS A 51 -12.75 -15.25 32.68
CA LYS A 51 -12.71 -16.56 33.34
C LYS A 51 -12.19 -17.64 32.39
N MET A 52 -12.70 -17.71 31.18
CA MET A 52 -12.30 -18.72 30.19
C MET A 52 -10.82 -18.55 29.78
N LEU A 53 -10.36 -17.30 29.57
CA LEU A 53 -8.95 -17.00 29.28
C LEU A 53 -8.01 -17.36 30.42
N ASN A 54 -8.43 -17.13 31.67
CA ASN A 54 -7.64 -17.48 32.86
C ASN A 54 -7.49 -19.00 33.04
N ARG A 55 -8.48 -19.80 32.60
CA ARG A 55 -8.37 -21.27 32.58
C ARG A 55 -7.48 -21.78 31.46
N LYS A 56 -7.32 -21.02 30.37
CA LYS A 56 -6.48 -21.42 29.23
C LYS A 56 -5.00 -21.41 29.61
N THR A 57 -4.34 -22.55 29.45
CA THR A 57 -2.91 -22.73 29.80
C THR A 57 -1.97 -22.33 28.68
N THR A 58 -2.43 -22.33 27.42
CA THR A 58 -1.63 -21.97 26.24
C THR A 58 -1.84 -20.52 25.84
N LYS A 59 -0.85 -19.93 25.15
CA LYS A 59 -1.04 -18.66 24.45
C LYS A 59 -2.11 -18.79 23.35
N ILE A 60 -2.67 -17.66 22.96
CA ILE A 60 -3.52 -17.43 21.82
C ILE A 60 -2.68 -16.62 20.82
N ARG A 61 -2.67 -17.05 19.56
CA ARG A 61 -1.82 -16.43 18.55
C ARG A 61 -2.20 -14.96 18.32
N THR A 62 -3.49 -14.69 18.13
CA THR A 62 -3.95 -13.33 17.85
C THR A 62 -5.23 -13.04 18.61
N VAL A 63 -5.27 -11.88 19.26
CA VAL A 63 -6.50 -11.31 19.82
C VAL A 63 -6.72 -9.94 19.23
N THR A 64 -7.88 -9.72 18.63
CA THR A 64 -8.31 -8.42 18.10
C THR A 64 -9.46 -7.89 18.93
N LEU A 65 -9.33 -6.66 19.45
CA LEU A 65 -10.42 -5.93 20.08
C LEU A 65 -10.73 -4.71 19.23
N GLN A 66 -11.99 -4.54 18.83
CA GLN A 66 -12.38 -3.42 17.98
C GLN A 66 -13.71 -2.77 18.37
N ASN A 67 -13.81 -1.45 18.16
CA ASN A 67 -15.01 -0.65 18.42
C ASN A 67 -15.49 -0.70 19.89
N ILE A 68 -14.56 -0.71 20.86
CA ILE A 68 -14.87 -0.83 22.30
C ILE A 68 -14.69 0.51 22.99
N PHE A 69 -15.78 1.21 23.32
CA PHE A 69 -15.71 2.59 23.85
C PHE A 69 -15.97 2.73 25.35
N PHE A 70 -16.32 1.64 26.03
CA PHE A 70 -16.68 1.67 27.45
C PHE A 70 -15.72 0.83 28.28
N VAL A 71 -15.19 1.44 29.34
CA VAL A 71 -14.22 0.81 30.24
C VAL A 71 -14.92 0.33 31.50
N SER A 72 -15.29 -0.95 31.52
CA SER A 72 -15.80 -1.58 32.74
C SER A 72 -14.67 -2.31 33.50
N PRO A 73 -14.80 -2.52 34.82
CA PRO A 73 -13.87 -3.37 35.57
C PRO A 73 -13.73 -4.79 34.98
N GLU A 74 -14.82 -5.35 34.45
CA GLU A 74 -14.86 -6.66 33.80
C GLU A 74 -14.08 -6.64 32.48
N PHE A 75 -14.23 -5.59 31.67
CA PHE A 75 -13.41 -5.39 30.48
C PHE A 75 -11.92 -5.31 30.83
N LEU A 76 -11.55 -4.53 31.85
CA LEU A 76 -10.16 -4.44 32.29
C LEU A 76 -9.62 -5.80 32.77
N ALA A 77 -10.42 -6.59 33.49
CA ALA A 77 -10.05 -7.94 33.88
C ALA A 77 -9.87 -8.88 32.68
N ALA A 78 -10.74 -8.78 31.67
CA ALA A 78 -10.59 -9.49 30.41
C ALA A 78 -9.32 -9.05 29.69
N LEU A 79 -9.03 -7.74 29.64
CA LEU A 79 -7.83 -7.20 29.00
C LEU A 79 -6.54 -7.71 29.66
N VAL A 80 -6.48 -7.78 30.99
CA VAL A 80 -5.34 -8.41 31.70
C VAL A 80 -5.17 -9.87 31.24
N SER A 81 -6.28 -10.60 31.17
CA SER A 81 -6.27 -12.01 30.77
C SER A 81 -5.85 -12.17 29.30
N ILE A 82 -6.27 -11.25 28.42
CA ILE A 82 -5.89 -11.22 27.01
C ILE A 82 -4.40 -10.91 26.87
N ALA A 83 -3.93 -9.83 27.49
CA ALA A 83 -2.57 -9.33 27.30
C ALA A 83 -1.50 -10.30 27.83
N THR A 84 -1.86 -11.16 28.78
CA THR A 84 -0.98 -12.24 29.29
C THR A 84 -1.03 -13.52 28.46
N LYS A 85 -2.01 -13.67 27.57
CA LYS A 85 -2.22 -14.88 26.74
C LYS A 85 -1.98 -14.63 25.26
N ALA A 86 -2.03 -13.40 24.77
CA ALA A 86 -1.85 -13.08 23.36
C ALA A 86 -0.36 -13.08 22.96
N GLU A 87 -0.05 -13.66 21.80
CA GLU A 87 1.22 -13.41 21.09
C GLU A 87 1.11 -12.09 20.32
N MET A 88 0.01 -11.89 19.59
CA MET A 88 -0.35 -10.68 18.86
C MET A 88 -1.61 -10.05 19.45
N LEU A 89 -1.54 -8.76 19.79
CA LEU A 89 -2.66 -7.97 20.30
C LEU A 89 -2.95 -6.82 19.35
N ASN A 90 -4.12 -6.87 18.71
CA ASN A 90 -4.61 -5.84 17.80
C ASN A 90 -5.76 -5.08 18.45
N LEU A 91 -5.65 -3.76 18.46
CA LEU A 91 -6.60 -2.89 19.14
C LEU A 91 -6.98 -1.79 18.17
N THR A 92 -8.26 -1.76 17.81
CA THR A 92 -8.77 -0.84 16.80
C THR A 92 -9.95 -0.06 17.37
N ASP A 93 -9.83 1.26 17.47
CA ASP A 93 -10.91 2.10 17.99
C ASP A 93 -11.39 1.66 19.41
N VAL A 94 -10.41 1.46 20.30
CA VAL A 94 -10.63 1.04 21.69
C VAL A 94 -10.36 2.22 22.64
N ALA A 95 -11.34 2.53 23.50
CA ALA A 95 -11.21 3.41 24.64
C ALA A 95 -11.06 2.56 25.90
N TRP A 96 -9.96 2.73 26.63
CA TRP A 96 -9.60 1.91 27.78
C TRP A 96 -9.04 2.69 28.98
N GLY A 97 -8.89 4.02 28.84
CA GLY A 97 -8.46 4.93 29.90
C GLY A 97 -7.09 4.62 30.50
N ASP A 98 -6.71 5.35 31.55
CA ASP A 98 -5.43 5.14 32.25
C ASP A 98 -5.24 3.70 32.75
N PRO A 99 -6.27 3.01 33.30
CA PRO A 99 -6.11 1.62 33.73
C PRO A 99 -5.76 0.67 32.58
N GLY A 100 -6.34 0.86 31.38
CA GLY A 100 -6.04 0.06 30.20
C GLY A 100 -4.57 0.20 29.77
N PHE A 101 -4.06 1.43 29.74
CA PHE A 101 -2.65 1.69 29.46
C PHE A 101 -1.71 1.09 30.50
N ALA A 102 -2.06 1.14 31.79
CA ALA A 102 -1.27 0.51 32.84
C ALA A 102 -1.21 -1.02 32.69
N ILE A 103 -2.33 -1.65 32.29
CA ILE A 103 -2.39 -3.09 31.99
C ILE A 103 -1.50 -3.42 30.78
N LEU A 104 -1.62 -2.64 29.70
CA LEU A 104 -0.80 -2.83 28.50
C LEU A 104 0.69 -2.70 28.82
N MET A 105 1.09 -1.64 29.51
CA MET A 105 2.47 -1.41 29.96
C MET A 105 2.99 -2.62 30.76
N THR A 106 2.24 -3.05 31.77
CA THR A 106 2.63 -4.19 32.61
C THR A 106 2.80 -5.46 31.79
N SER A 107 1.95 -5.68 30.78
CA SER A 107 1.97 -6.87 29.92
C SER A 107 3.14 -6.83 28.94
N LEU A 108 3.46 -5.66 28.38
CA LEU A 108 4.62 -5.46 27.52
C LEU A 108 5.94 -5.70 28.26
N MET A 109 6.01 -5.38 29.55
CA MET A 109 7.21 -5.57 30.39
C MET A 109 7.44 -7.03 30.81
N GLN A 110 6.50 -7.95 30.56
CA GLN A 110 6.67 -9.37 30.88
C GLN A 110 7.66 -10.03 29.91
N SER A 111 8.47 -10.97 30.40
CA SER A 111 9.48 -11.66 29.58
C SER A 111 8.91 -12.58 28.50
N ASN A 112 7.67 -13.00 28.68
CA ASN A 112 6.90 -13.81 27.76
C ASN A 112 5.62 -13.07 27.31
N GLY A 113 5.66 -11.74 27.29
CA GLY A 113 4.54 -10.88 26.97
C GLY A 113 4.14 -10.91 25.49
N ILE A 114 3.59 -9.78 25.04
CA ILE A 114 3.15 -9.55 23.67
C ILE A 114 4.37 -9.47 22.75
N GLU A 115 4.32 -10.14 21.61
CA GLU A 115 5.35 -10.17 20.57
C GLU A 115 5.00 -9.17 19.46
N ASP A 116 3.71 -9.04 19.13
CA ASP A 116 3.20 -8.11 18.13
C ASP A 116 2.07 -7.23 18.71
N LEU A 117 2.26 -5.92 18.68
CA LEU A 117 1.27 -4.95 19.16
C LEU A 117 0.84 -4.02 18.03
N SER A 118 -0.45 -4.00 17.72
CA SER A 118 -1.08 -3.05 16.82
C SER A 118 -2.09 -2.18 17.55
N LEU A 119 -1.86 -0.86 17.52
CA LEU A 119 -2.77 0.16 18.03
C LEU A 119 -3.22 1.03 16.86
N VAL A 120 -4.51 0.95 16.51
CA VAL A 120 -5.11 1.66 15.38
C VAL A 120 -6.28 2.49 15.90
N ASP A 121 -6.30 3.79 15.65
CA ASP A 121 -7.38 4.68 16.08
C ASP A 121 -7.70 4.58 17.60
N CYS A 122 -6.74 4.12 18.41
CA CYS A 122 -6.94 3.95 19.85
C CYS A 122 -6.88 5.31 20.54
N GLY A 123 -7.86 5.58 21.41
CA GLY A 123 -7.96 6.86 22.12
C GLY A 123 -8.78 7.91 21.39
N ASN A 124 -9.67 7.52 20.47
CA ASN A 124 -10.38 8.46 19.61
C ASN A 124 -11.12 9.59 20.34
N PHE A 125 -11.59 9.43 21.57
CA PHE A 125 -12.15 10.55 22.34
C PHE A 125 -12.08 10.28 23.86
N PRO A 126 -11.35 11.08 24.67
CA PRO A 126 -10.46 12.20 24.35
C PRO A 126 -9.03 11.77 23.92
N GLU A 127 -8.26 12.71 23.35
CA GLU A 127 -6.83 12.59 23.02
C GLU A 127 -6.00 11.93 24.13
N LEU A 128 -4.92 11.25 23.75
CA LEU A 128 -4.04 10.59 24.71
C LEU A 128 -3.36 11.58 25.64
N THR A 129 -3.49 11.34 26.94
CA THR A 129 -2.80 12.17 27.94
C THR A 129 -1.30 11.89 27.94
N ILE A 130 -0.50 12.86 28.42
CA ILE A 130 0.96 12.67 28.59
C ILE A 130 1.27 11.43 29.44
N GLN A 131 0.45 11.16 30.47
CA GLN A 131 0.62 10.01 31.33
C GLN A 131 0.36 8.69 30.57
N GLN A 132 -0.68 8.62 29.75
CA GLN A 132 -0.99 7.44 28.93
C GLN A 132 0.12 7.14 27.92
N MET A 133 0.63 8.17 27.26
CA MET A 133 1.77 8.05 26.34
C MET A 133 3.02 7.56 27.07
N SER A 134 3.30 8.11 28.25
CA SER A 134 4.44 7.69 29.07
C SER A 134 4.35 6.22 29.46
N MET A 135 3.17 5.74 29.86
CA MET A 135 2.96 4.33 30.19
C MET A 135 3.16 3.42 28.97
N LEU A 136 2.58 3.80 27.81
CA LEU A 136 2.74 3.05 26.57
C LEU A 136 4.22 2.93 26.17
N PHE A 137 4.92 4.06 26.10
CA PHE A 137 6.31 4.10 25.65
C PHE A 137 7.27 3.49 26.66
N GLU A 138 6.99 3.56 27.96
CA GLU A 138 7.76 2.83 28.98
C GLU A 138 7.61 1.30 28.82
N GLY A 139 6.38 0.83 28.57
CA GLY A 139 6.13 -0.58 28.26
C GLY A 139 6.90 -1.05 27.04
N ILE A 140 6.87 -0.26 25.95
CA ILE A 140 7.64 -0.54 24.73
C ILE A 140 9.15 -0.54 25.02
N ALA A 141 9.65 0.43 25.78
CA ALA A 141 11.08 0.59 26.08
C ALA A 141 11.69 -0.63 26.77
N TYR A 142 10.92 -1.26 27.66
CA TYR A 142 11.39 -2.37 28.49
C TYR A 142 10.86 -3.73 28.03
N SER A 143 10.09 -3.79 26.95
CA SER A 143 9.63 -5.07 26.44
C SER A 143 10.81 -5.92 25.96
N THR A 144 10.82 -7.17 26.40
CA THR A 144 11.82 -8.16 25.99
C THR A 144 11.27 -9.17 24.98
N SER A 145 9.97 -9.15 24.70
CA SER A 145 9.29 -10.00 23.72
C SER A 145 8.86 -9.25 22.46
N LEU A 146 8.55 -7.96 22.55
CA LEU A 146 8.00 -7.18 21.45
C LEU A 146 8.98 -7.10 20.27
N ASP A 147 8.59 -7.65 19.12
CA ASP A 147 9.36 -7.62 17.88
C ASP A 147 8.63 -6.93 16.71
N HIS A 148 7.31 -6.76 16.78
CA HIS A 148 6.52 -5.96 15.84
C HIS A 148 5.70 -4.90 16.58
N LEU A 149 5.68 -3.68 16.05
CA LEU A 149 4.92 -2.57 16.60
C LEU A 149 4.26 -1.77 15.47
N THR A 150 2.94 -1.65 15.54
CA THR A 150 2.12 -0.84 14.62
C THR A 150 1.38 0.22 15.42
N LEU A 151 1.62 1.49 15.12
CA LEU A 151 0.94 2.64 15.74
C LEU A 151 0.31 3.50 14.65
N LEU A 152 -1.00 3.37 14.44
CA LEU A 152 -1.72 4.06 13.38
C LEU A 152 -2.78 5.01 13.95
N ARG A 153 -2.75 6.26 13.50
CA ARG A 153 -3.74 7.30 13.78
C ARG A 153 -4.02 7.46 15.28
N LEU A 154 -2.96 7.46 16.08
CA LEU A 154 -3.09 7.71 17.51
C LEU A 154 -3.22 9.23 17.78
N PRO A 155 -4.29 9.67 18.45
CA PRO A 155 -4.56 11.09 18.65
C PRO A 155 -3.73 11.62 19.82
N PHE A 156 -2.47 11.96 19.56
CA PHE A 156 -1.59 12.63 20.54
C PHE A 156 -1.95 14.10 20.76
N GLY A 157 -2.73 14.68 19.84
CA GLY A 157 -3.25 16.04 19.95
C GLY A 157 -2.14 17.09 20.11
N PRO A 158 -2.27 18.06 21.04
CA PRO A 158 -1.28 19.11 21.28
C PRO A 158 0.04 18.58 21.88
N HIS A 159 0.11 17.29 22.20
CA HIS A 159 1.26 16.66 22.82
C HIS A 159 2.10 15.82 21.85
N ASN A 160 1.84 15.89 20.55
CA ASN A 160 2.50 15.07 19.53
C ASN A 160 4.04 15.11 19.62
N ASP A 161 4.65 16.28 19.82
CA ASP A 161 6.12 16.38 19.94
C ASP A 161 6.67 15.70 21.20
N GLU A 162 5.91 15.77 22.30
CA GLU A 162 6.30 15.10 23.54
C GLU A 162 6.16 13.59 23.39
N ALA A 163 5.10 13.12 22.72
CA ALA A 163 4.93 11.74 22.31
C ALA A 163 6.14 11.26 21.49
N GLY A 164 6.55 12.03 20.48
CA GLY A 164 7.72 11.74 19.65
C GLY A 164 9.00 11.62 20.46
N ARG A 165 9.26 12.52 21.42
CA ARG A 165 10.43 12.46 22.31
C ARG A 165 10.43 11.20 23.19
N GLN A 166 9.30 10.87 23.80
CA GLN A 166 9.17 9.68 24.63
C GLN A 166 9.30 8.40 23.81
N PHE A 167 8.75 8.39 22.60
CA PHE A 167 8.86 7.26 21.69
C PHE A 167 10.30 7.05 21.22
N ILE A 168 11.03 8.11 20.85
CA ILE A 168 12.47 8.04 20.57
C ILE A 168 13.23 7.42 21.74
N HIS A 169 12.92 7.84 22.97
CA HIS A 169 13.55 7.26 24.17
C HIS A 169 13.22 5.78 24.34
N ALA A 170 12.00 5.36 24.04
CA ALA A 170 11.60 3.96 24.06
C ALA A 170 12.36 3.11 23.02
N LEU A 171 12.45 3.60 21.78
CA LEU A 171 13.20 2.94 20.71
C LEU A 171 14.68 2.75 21.08
N ARG A 172 15.31 3.75 21.70
CA ARG A 172 16.72 3.65 22.14
C ARG A 172 16.96 2.54 23.18
N ARG A 173 15.91 2.12 23.89
CA ARG A 173 15.99 1.10 24.94
C ARG A 173 15.55 -0.27 24.46
N ASN A 174 14.57 -0.35 23.56
CA ASN A 174 14.10 -1.62 23.03
C ASN A 174 15.14 -2.23 22.08
N ARG A 175 15.63 -3.44 22.40
CA ARG A 175 16.66 -4.14 21.61
C ARG A 175 16.13 -5.34 20.80
N ASN A 176 14.82 -5.56 20.82
CA ASN A 176 14.17 -6.71 20.18
C ASN A 176 13.25 -6.34 19.02
N LEU A 177 12.81 -5.08 18.94
CA LEU A 177 11.97 -4.59 17.86
C LEU A 177 12.65 -4.78 16.49
N LYS A 178 11.92 -5.38 15.55
CA LYS A 178 12.33 -5.70 14.17
C LYS A 178 11.46 -5.03 13.11
N HIS A 179 10.17 -4.88 13.40
CA HIS A 179 9.22 -4.25 12.48
C HIS A 179 8.56 -3.09 13.18
N LEU A 180 8.53 -1.95 12.50
CA LEU A 180 7.94 -0.73 13.00
C LEU A 180 7.10 -0.08 11.91
N GLU A 181 5.81 0.05 12.18
CA GLU A 181 4.84 0.71 11.30
C GLU A 181 4.21 1.88 12.05
N LEU A 182 4.21 3.05 11.42
CA LEU A 182 3.81 4.30 12.03
C LEU A 182 2.94 5.10 11.05
N GLN A 183 1.76 5.48 11.52
CA GLN A 183 0.95 6.52 10.88
C GLN A 183 0.58 7.52 11.95
N MET A 184 1.31 8.62 12.00
CA MET A 184 1.18 9.63 13.06
C MET A 184 0.79 10.98 12.47
N ASP A 185 0.12 11.78 13.29
CA ASP A 185 -0.10 13.18 12.99
C ASP A 185 1.24 13.91 12.81
N PRO A 186 1.29 14.98 12.02
CA PRO A 186 2.51 15.75 11.82
C PRO A 186 3.04 16.29 13.13
N PHE A 187 4.33 16.05 13.40
CA PHE A 187 5.06 16.70 14.46
C PHE A 187 5.29 18.18 14.12
N SER A 188 5.34 19.05 15.13
CA SER A 188 5.62 20.47 14.90
C SER A 188 7.10 20.68 14.53
N ASP A 189 7.98 19.84 15.09
CA ASP A 189 9.37 19.73 14.66
C ASP A 189 9.45 18.79 13.45
N GLY A 190 9.67 19.37 12.27
CA GLY A 190 9.87 18.61 11.04
C GLY A 190 11.00 17.57 11.14
N LEU A 191 11.94 17.70 12.09
CA LEU A 191 13.02 16.73 12.31
C LEU A 191 12.64 15.56 13.22
N MET A 192 11.46 15.56 13.84
CA MET A 192 11.07 14.49 14.78
C MET A 192 11.08 13.12 14.09
N ILE A 193 10.55 13.02 12.88
CA ILE A 193 10.57 11.78 12.11
C ILE A 193 11.99 11.31 11.79
N SER A 194 12.90 12.25 11.50
CA SER A 194 14.32 11.93 11.29
C SER A 194 14.97 11.36 12.56
N ASN A 195 14.57 11.86 13.73
CA ASN A 195 15.05 11.35 15.02
C ASN A 195 14.45 10.00 15.39
N ILE A 196 13.17 9.75 15.05
CA ILE A 196 12.52 8.43 15.20
C ILE A 196 13.24 7.41 14.31
N LEU A 197 13.44 7.73 13.03
CA LEU A 197 14.18 6.87 12.10
C LEU A 197 15.61 6.61 12.60
N ARG A 198 16.30 7.62 13.11
CA ARG A 198 17.62 7.48 13.74
C ARG A 198 17.59 6.53 14.93
N ALA A 199 16.62 6.66 15.82
CA ALA A 199 16.50 5.79 16.98
C ALA A 199 16.18 4.35 16.57
N ALA A 200 15.26 4.15 15.61
CA ALA A 200 14.96 2.82 15.07
C ALA A 200 16.21 2.18 14.45
N LEU A 201 16.89 2.87 13.53
CA LEU A 201 17.99 2.25 12.77
C LEU A 201 19.30 2.08 13.55
N LEU A 202 19.61 2.96 14.50
CA LEU A 202 20.89 2.89 15.22
C LEU A 202 20.85 2.06 16.49
N GLU A 203 19.67 1.96 17.12
CA GLU A 203 19.57 1.43 18.48
C GLU A 203 18.72 0.16 18.58
N THR A 204 17.98 -0.19 17.52
CA THR A 204 17.15 -1.40 17.49
C THR A 204 17.66 -2.40 16.45
N LYS A 205 16.92 -3.49 16.25
CA LYS A 205 17.16 -4.47 15.18
C LYS A 205 16.13 -4.32 14.06
N VAL A 206 15.59 -3.11 13.88
CA VAL A 206 14.55 -2.86 12.87
C VAL A 206 15.07 -3.21 11.47
N THR A 207 14.40 -4.17 10.85
CA THR A 207 14.61 -4.64 9.48
C THR A 207 13.53 -4.11 8.53
N ALA A 208 12.38 -3.70 9.06
CA ALA A 208 11.33 -3.05 8.28
C ALA A 208 10.79 -1.81 9.00
N PHE A 209 10.79 -0.69 8.29
CA PHE A 209 10.27 0.59 8.78
C PHE A 209 9.25 1.13 7.79
N ASP A 210 8.02 1.32 8.24
CA ASP A 210 6.94 1.96 7.50
C ASP A 210 6.51 3.22 8.22
N TYR A 211 6.56 4.34 7.51
CA TYR A 211 5.98 5.58 7.97
C TYR A 211 5.09 6.20 6.90
N THR A 212 3.85 6.44 7.28
CA THR A 212 2.83 7.06 6.46
C THR A 212 2.33 8.34 7.14
N GLN A 213 2.29 9.46 6.43
CA GLN A 213 1.82 10.73 6.97
C GLN A 213 0.45 11.13 6.42
N ASN A 214 -0.43 11.66 7.28
CA ASN A 214 -1.82 11.98 6.92
C ASN A 214 -1.95 13.27 6.09
N ASP A 215 -1.54 14.44 6.63
CA ASP A 215 -2.02 15.72 6.06
C ASP A 215 -0.99 16.85 5.89
N ILE A 216 0.18 16.81 6.55
CA ILE A 216 1.22 17.85 6.39
C ILE A 216 2.55 17.17 6.12
N PRO A 217 3.33 17.56 5.11
CA PRO A 217 4.60 16.91 4.85
C PRO A 217 5.58 17.12 6.01
N GLY A 218 5.94 16.03 6.69
CA GLY A 218 7.10 15.99 7.58
C GLY A 218 8.37 16.13 6.76
N MET A 219 9.46 16.56 7.40
CA MET A 219 10.72 16.81 6.71
C MET A 219 11.74 15.73 7.04
N ILE A 220 12.19 14.99 6.03
CA ILE A 220 13.41 14.18 6.17
C ILE A 220 14.51 14.83 5.32
N PRO A 221 15.55 15.41 5.96
CA PRO A 221 16.72 15.85 5.23
C PRO A 221 17.38 14.67 4.52
N LEU A 222 17.73 14.82 3.24
CA LEU A 222 18.32 13.71 2.46
C LEU A 222 19.59 13.12 3.09
N HIS A 223 20.38 13.92 3.82
CA HIS A 223 21.61 13.44 4.49
C HIS A 223 21.34 12.36 5.54
N ILE A 224 20.11 12.22 6.03
CA ILE A 224 19.73 11.13 6.94
C ILE A 224 19.84 9.77 6.24
N PHE A 225 19.58 9.71 4.93
CA PHE A 225 19.80 8.49 4.14
C PHE A 225 21.29 8.11 4.14
N ASP A 226 22.18 9.09 3.94
CA ASP A 226 23.62 8.84 3.95
C ASP A 226 24.16 8.46 5.33
N ASP A 227 23.68 9.12 6.37
CA ASP A 227 24.15 8.92 7.74
C ASP A 227 23.65 7.61 8.36
N LEU A 228 22.46 7.13 7.98
CA LEU A 228 21.81 6.01 8.65
C LEU A 228 21.63 4.80 7.73
N ILE A 229 21.02 5.03 6.57
CA ILE A 229 20.57 3.94 5.72
C ILE A 229 21.76 3.42 4.93
N CYS A 230 22.62 4.28 4.39
CA CYS A 230 23.75 3.89 3.57
C CYS A 230 24.85 3.13 4.34
N ARG A 231 24.81 3.06 5.68
CA ARG A 231 25.81 2.36 6.51
C ARG A 231 25.91 0.87 6.18
N ASP A 232 27.11 0.31 6.33
CA ASP A 232 27.41 -1.10 6.09
C ASP A 232 26.85 -2.03 7.19
N ASP A 233 26.68 -1.51 8.40
CA ASP A 233 26.05 -2.21 9.53
C ASP A 233 24.53 -2.04 9.61
N CYS A 234 23.92 -1.32 8.66
CA CYS A 234 22.47 -1.14 8.61
C CYS A 234 21.77 -2.44 8.16
N SER A 235 20.92 -2.99 9.04
CA SER A 235 20.15 -4.21 8.77
C SER A 235 18.79 -3.95 8.11
N LEU A 236 18.47 -2.70 7.77
CA LEU A 236 17.18 -2.35 7.17
C LEU A 236 17.02 -3.03 5.81
N GLU A 237 16.00 -3.88 5.68
CA GLU A 237 15.67 -4.58 4.44
C GLU A 237 14.52 -3.90 3.69
N THR A 238 13.57 -3.30 4.41
CA THR A 238 12.40 -2.63 3.86
C THR A 238 12.23 -1.25 4.46
N LEU A 239 12.07 -0.24 3.60
CA LEU A 239 11.76 1.12 3.97
C LEU A 239 10.56 1.62 3.18
N TYR A 240 9.48 1.97 3.88
CA TYR A 240 8.29 2.60 3.32
C TYR A 240 8.13 4.00 3.91
N LEU A 241 8.03 5.00 3.03
CA LEU A 241 7.85 6.41 3.36
C LEU A 241 6.79 6.99 2.43
N HIS A 242 5.62 7.35 2.96
CA HIS A 242 4.55 7.97 2.18
C HIS A 242 4.24 9.40 2.68
N ARG A 243 4.13 10.35 1.74
CA ARG A 243 3.77 11.76 1.99
C ARG A 243 4.76 12.51 2.90
N ILE A 244 6.05 12.23 2.76
CA ILE A 244 7.13 12.89 3.49
C ILE A 244 7.91 13.80 2.55
N SER A 245 8.05 15.08 2.88
CA SER A 245 8.93 15.98 2.13
C SER A 245 10.39 15.61 2.35
N ILE A 246 11.01 15.06 1.31
CA ILE A 246 12.45 14.80 1.27
C ILE A 246 13.13 16.04 0.69
N HIS A 247 13.89 16.76 1.50
CA HIS A 247 14.57 17.96 1.04
C HIS A 247 15.97 17.64 0.54
N PRO A 248 16.39 18.24 -0.60
CA PRO A 248 17.75 18.11 -1.04
C PRO A 248 18.64 18.77 0.01
N PRO A 249 19.86 18.26 0.19
CA PRO A 249 20.79 18.84 1.13
C PRO A 249 21.16 20.25 0.66
N SER A 250 21.23 21.18 1.60
CA SER A 250 21.61 22.58 1.33
C SER A 250 23.06 22.73 0.84
N SER A 251 23.85 21.66 0.91
CA SER A 251 25.24 21.60 0.44
C SER A 251 25.48 20.33 -0.37
N LYS A 252 26.51 20.33 -1.21
CA LYS A 252 26.92 19.14 -1.98
C LYS A 252 27.07 17.96 -1.03
N LEU A 253 26.36 16.87 -1.31
CA LEU A 253 26.51 15.64 -0.55
C LEU A 253 27.98 15.23 -0.54
N PRO A 254 28.56 14.94 0.62
CA PRO A 254 29.90 14.37 0.65
C PRO A 254 29.88 13.08 -0.18
N ALA A 255 30.91 12.87 -1.00
CA ALA A 255 31.04 11.71 -1.91
C ALA A 255 31.19 10.35 -1.19
N ARG A 256 30.66 10.22 0.03
CA ARG A 256 30.56 8.97 0.78
C ARG A 256 29.40 8.16 0.21
N ILE A 257 29.67 7.49 -0.91
CA ILE A 257 28.82 6.41 -1.40
C ILE A 257 29.06 5.21 -0.48
N VAL A 258 28.38 5.19 0.66
CA VAL A 258 28.30 4.01 1.50
C VAL A 258 27.22 3.11 0.91
N LYS A 259 27.54 1.81 0.77
CA LYS A 259 26.69 0.83 0.10
C LYS A 259 25.88 0.11 1.17
N ASN A 260 24.62 0.47 1.34
CA ASN A 260 23.71 -0.43 2.02
C ASN A 260 23.59 -1.70 1.16
N LEU A 261 23.86 -2.87 1.76
CA LEU A 261 23.77 -4.17 1.08
C LEU A 261 22.51 -4.96 1.48
N SER A 262 21.77 -4.46 2.47
CA SER A 262 20.64 -5.15 3.11
C SER A 262 19.29 -4.70 2.55
N LEU A 263 19.15 -3.44 2.10
CA LEU A 263 17.92 -2.83 1.67
C LEU A 263 17.49 -3.44 0.32
N LYS A 264 16.40 -4.17 0.34
CA LYS A 264 15.80 -4.86 -0.81
C LYS A 264 14.59 -4.10 -1.35
N ALA A 265 13.82 -3.47 -0.46
CA ALA A 265 12.61 -2.75 -0.82
C ALA A 265 12.65 -1.30 -0.33
N LEU A 266 12.46 -0.37 -1.26
CA LEU A 266 12.37 1.06 -0.98
C LEU A 266 11.12 1.63 -1.64
N ILE A 267 10.18 2.08 -0.82
CA ILE A 267 8.89 2.62 -1.24
C ILE A 267 8.82 4.06 -0.73
N MET A 268 8.81 5.02 -1.63
CA MET A 268 8.85 6.45 -1.36
C MET A 268 7.84 7.18 -2.23
N THR A 269 6.58 7.18 -1.82
CA THR A 269 5.47 7.68 -2.65
C THR A 269 4.99 9.04 -2.16
N GLN A 270 4.67 9.97 -3.06
CA GLN A 270 4.21 11.33 -2.69
C GLN A 270 5.22 12.13 -1.86
N ASN A 271 6.53 11.96 -2.12
CA ASN A 271 7.59 12.55 -1.30
C ASN A 271 8.25 13.80 -1.91
N GLY A 272 7.75 14.28 -3.05
CA GLY A 272 8.33 15.43 -3.76
C GLY A 272 9.72 15.15 -4.34
N MET A 273 10.06 13.88 -4.58
CA MET A 273 11.38 13.47 -5.03
C MET A 273 11.68 13.94 -6.45
N THR A 274 12.84 14.57 -6.65
CA THR A 274 13.30 15.00 -7.99
C THR A 274 14.19 13.96 -8.66
N SER A 275 14.43 14.09 -9.97
CA SER A 275 15.37 13.23 -10.70
C SER A 275 16.79 13.25 -10.11
N SER A 276 17.23 14.37 -9.53
CA SER A 276 18.55 14.47 -8.89
C SER A 276 18.63 13.67 -7.58
N MET A 277 17.54 13.59 -6.81
CA MET A 277 17.46 12.72 -5.64
C MET A 277 17.40 11.26 -6.04
N ALA A 278 16.64 10.92 -7.09
CA ALA A 278 16.59 9.57 -7.63
C ALA A 278 17.96 9.09 -8.10
N ALA A 279 18.79 9.96 -8.68
CA ALA A 279 20.18 9.66 -9.01
C ALA A 279 21.02 9.30 -7.79
N HIS A 280 20.83 10.00 -6.68
CA HIS A 280 21.51 9.70 -5.42
C HIS A 280 21.14 8.32 -4.88
N ILE A 281 19.85 7.99 -4.90
CA ILE A 281 19.34 6.66 -4.51
C ILE A 281 19.92 5.57 -5.40
N ALA A 282 19.90 5.77 -6.72
CA ALA A 282 20.42 4.81 -7.68
C ALA A 282 21.93 4.55 -7.53
N GLU A 283 22.69 5.52 -7.03
CA GLU A 283 24.11 5.35 -6.73
C GLU A 283 24.38 4.58 -5.43
N GLY A 284 23.54 4.78 -4.41
CA GLY A 284 23.74 4.22 -3.07
C GLY A 284 23.23 2.78 -2.89
N PHE A 285 22.10 2.41 -3.51
CA PHE A 285 21.36 1.19 -3.14
C PHE A 285 21.43 0.08 -4.19
N LYS A 286 22.59 -0.59 -4.26
CA LYS A 286 22.84 -1.65 -5.25
C LYS A 286 22.12 -2.98 -4.97
N SER A 287 21.58 -3.15 -3.76
CA SER A 287 20.85 -4.35 -3.34
C SER A 287 19.36 -4.32 -3.64
N LEU A 288 18.81 -3.20 -4.14
CA LEU A 288 17.37 -3.06 -4.34
C LEU A 288 16.82 -4.07 -5.35
N GLU A 289 15.75 -4.72 -4.93
CA GLU A 289 14.92 -5.64 -5.71
C GLU A 289 13.57 -4.97 -6.04
N HIS A 290 13.09 -4.09 -5.15
CA HIS A 290 11.83 -3.36 -5.30
C HIS A 290 12.04 -1.85 -5.06
N LEU A 291 11.73 -1.04 -6.06
CA LEU A 291 11.73 0.42 -5.95
C LEU A 291 10.37 0.96 -6.39
N ASN A 292 9.66 1.62 -5.46
CA ASN A 292 8.43 2.33 -5.77
C ASN A 292 8.57 3.80 -5.39
N ILE A 293 8.55 4.66 -6.39
CA ILE A 293 8.68 6.11 -6.23
C ILE A 293 7.53 6.81 -6.96
N CYS A 294 6.32 6.26 -6.85
CA CYS A 294 5.15 6.85 -7.47
C CYS A 294 4.82 8.24 -6.92
N ASP A 295 4.20 9.05 -7.76
CA ASP A 295 3.68 10.38 -7.44
C ASP A 295 4.77 11.29 -6.86
N ASN A 296 5.84 11.46 -7.63
CA ASN A 296 6.97 12.33 -7.30
C ASN A 296 7.21 13.32 -8.45
N GLN A 297 8.35 14.01 -8.43
CA GLN A 297 8.74 15.04 -9.41
C GLN A 297 9.89 14.54 -10.29
N ILE A 298 9.85 13.26 -10.70
CA ILE A 298 10.88 12.63 -11.53
C ILE A 298 10.53 12.87 -13.00
N SER A 299 11.41 13.58 -13.70
CA SER A 299 11.27 13.85 -15.14
C SER A 299 12.30 13.13 -16.00
N ASP A 300 13.41 12.67 -15.40
CA ASP A 300 14.53 12.01 -16.09
C ASP A 300 14.73 10.61 -15.51
N LEU A 301 14.83 9.62 -16.40
CA LEU A 301 14.99 8.21 -16.07
C LEU A 301 16.42 7.70 -16.18
N ALA A 302 17.35 8.48 -16.74
CA ALA A 302 18.77 8.13 -16.82
C ALA A 302 19.39 7.73 -15.46
N PRO A 303 19.01 8.34 -14.32
CA PRO A 303 19.40 7.87 -12.98
C PRO A 303 19.29 6.36 -12.75
N PHE A 304 18.25 5.71 -13.27
CA PHE A 304 17.96 4.30 -12.99
C PHE A 304 18.80 3.33 -13.81
N ASP A 305 19.52 3.80 -14.84
CA ASP A 305 20.40 2.95 -15.67
C ASP A 305 21.38 2.15 -14.79
N LYS A 306 21.92 2.76 -13.72
CA LYS A 306 22.86 2.09 -12.81
C LYS A 306 22.23 0.93 -12.04
N LEU A 307 20.94 1.02 -11.71
CA LEU A 307 20.19 -0.02 -10.99
C LEU A 307 19.73 -1.14 -11.94
N LEU A 308 19.52 -0.82 -13.22
CA LEU A 308 18.87 -1.70 -14.19
C LEU A 308 19.82 -2.39 -15.17
N LEU A 309 20.94 -1.74 -15.53
CA LEU A 309 21.86 -2.18 -16.57
C LEU A 309 23.25 -2.57 -16.03
N GLY A 310 23.54 -2.26 -14.77
CA GLY A 310 24.83 -2.59 -14.16
C GLY A 310 25.05 -4.11 -13.97
N ASP A 311 26.31 -4.53 -13.83
CA ASP A 311 26.68 -5.94 -13.62
C ASP A 311 26.05 -6.58 -12.36
N ASN A 312 25.56 -5.77 -11.43
CA ASN A 312 24.88 -6.19 -10.21
C ASN A 312 23.43 -5.69 -10.15
N ALA A 313 22.80 -5.45 -11.31
CA ALA A 313 21.40 -5.06 -11.35
C ALA A 313 20.54 -6.17 -10.72
N LYS A 314 19.93 -5.86 -9.58
CA LYS A 314 18.99 -6.75 -8.87
C LYS A 314 17.55 -6.27 -8.94
N LEU A 315 17.31 -5.08 -9.47
CA LEU A 315 16.00 -4.46 -9.45
C LEU A 315 15.01 -5.27 -10.30
N GLU A 316 14.02 -5.86 -9.63
CA GLU A 316 12.98 -6.69 -10.24
C GLU A 316 11.69 -5.91 -10.46
N VAL A 317 11.38 -4.97 -9.58
CA VAL A 317 10.16 -4.16 -9.63
C VAL A 317 10.51 -2.68 -9.58
N LEU A 318 10.06 -1.94 -10.60
CA LEU A 318 10.15 -0.49 -10.67
C LEU A 318 8.78 0.13 -10.87
N VAL A 319 8.35 0.95 -9.91
CA VAL A 319 7.08 1.70 -9.96
C VAL A 319 7.38 3.19 -10.02
N LEU A 320 6.96 3.81 -11.11
CA LEU A 320 7.21 5.22 -11.47
C LEU A 320 5.90 5.95 -11.81
N PHE A 321 4.76 5.38 -11.41
CA PHE A 321 3.43 5.96 -11.61
C PHE A 321 3.35 7.43 -11.18
N ALA A 322 2.58 8.26 -11.90
CA ALA A 322 2.30 9.67 -11.60
C ALA A 322 3.57 10.55 -11.46
N ASN A 323 4.57 10.34 -12.31
CA ASN A 323 5.74 11.22 -12.41
C ASN A 323 5.73 12.02 -13.73
N PRO A 324 6.24 13.27 -13.75
CA PRO A 324 6.27 14.13 -14.95
C PRO A 324 7.38 13.73 -15.94
N ILE A 325 7.42 12.46 -16.32
CA ILE A 325 8.38 11.90 -17.29
C ILE A 325 7.96 12.35 -18.69
N SER A 326 8.90 12.84 -19.51
CA SER A 326 8.61 13.23 -20.89
C SER A 326 8.50 12.02 -21.83
N GLU A 327 7.77 12.15 -22.94
CA GLU A 327 7.70 11.09 -23.98
C GLU A 327 9.11 10.70 -24.46
N LYS A 328 9.95 11.70 -24.68
CA LYS A 328 11.31 11.52 -25.17
C LYS A 328 12.13 10.68 -24.20
N ASP A 329 12.14 11.02 -22.91
CA ASP A 329 12.93 10.31 -21.91
C ASP A 329 12.40 8.90 -21.67
N PHE A 330 11.08 8.72 -21.77
CA PHE A 330 10.46 7.40 -21.73
C PHE A 330 10.87 6.52 -22.92
N LEU A 331 10.82 7.02 -24.15
CA LEU A 331 11.23 6.26 -25.33
C LEU A 331 12.71 5.84 -25.25
N VAL A 332 13.58 6.76 -24.83
CA VAL A 332 15.01 6.46 -24.59
C VAL A 332 15.19 5.39 -23.51
N PHE A 333 14.38 5.41 -22.44
CA PHE A 333 14.42 4.39 -21.41
C PHE A 333 13.97 3.02 -21.93
N LEU A 334 12.91 2.98 -22.75
CA LEU A 334 12.40 1.75 -23.36
C LEU A 334 13.38 1.10 -24.34
N GLU A 335 14.19 1.88 -25.05
CA GLU A 335 15.23 1.35 -25.93
C GLU A 335 16.22 0.45 -25.20
N LYS A 336 16.45 0.71 -23.91
CA LYS A 336 17.37 -0.05 -23.05
C LYS A 336 16.72 -1.26 -22.39
N LEU A 337 15.39 -1.39 -22.44
CA LEU A 337 14.65 -2.44 -21.73
C LEU A 337 15.13 -3.88 -22.05
N PRO A 338 15.50 -4.24 -23.30
CA PRO A 338 16.06 -5.58 -23.59
C PRO A 338 17.36 -5.89 -22.84
N GLU A 339 18.10 -4.87 -22.40
CA GLU A 339 19.35 -5.01 -21.66
C GLU A 339 19.11 -5.19 -20.14
N MET A 340 17.90 -4.90 -19.65
CA MET A 340 17.52 -4.94 -18.22
C MET A 340 17.18 -6.37 -17.77
N LYS A 341 18.20 -7.20 -17.57
CA LYS A 341 18.07 -8.65 -17.32
C LYS A 341 17.30 -9.02 -16.05
N SER A 342 17.23 -8.12 -15.05
CA SER A 342 16.62 -8.41 -13.76
C SER A 342 15.18 -7.90 -13.63
N LEU A 343 14.79 -6.91 -14.44
CA LEU A 343 13.47 -6.29 -14.33
C LEU A 343 12.37 -7.28 -14.73
N ARG A 344 11.35 -7.41 -13.88
CA ARG A 344 10.19 -8.30 -14.03
C ARG A 344 8.88 -7.53 -14.08
N SER A 345 8.79 -6.41 -13.37
CA SER A 345 7.61 -5.57 -13.32
C SER A 345 8.00 -4.11 -13.50
N LEU A 346 7.35 -3.45 -14.46
CA LEU A 346 7.48 -2.03 -14.70
C LEU A 346 6.10 -1.39 -14.69
N VAL A 347 5.89 -0.45 -13.78
CA VAL A 347 4.64 0.29 -13.65
C VAL A 347 4.89 1.74 -13.98
N LEU A 348 4.38 2.16 -15.14
CA LEU A 348 4.55 3.50 -15.71
C LEU A 348 3.18 3.96 -16.15
N SER A 349 2.54 4.80 -15.34
CA SER A 349 1.17 5.22 -15.57
C SER A 349 1.02 6.68 -15.12
N GLY A 350 0.08 7.43 -15.69
CA GLY A 350 -0.11 8.84 -15.33
C GLY A 350 1.01 9.78 -15.79
N ALA A 351 1.84 9.34 -16.73
CA ALA A 351 2.76 10.23 -17.43
C ALA A 351 2.01 10.85 -18.62
N THR A 352 2.08 12.17 -18.75
CA THR A 352 1.31 12.97 -19.72
C THR A 352 1.54 12.55 -21.17
N PHE A 353 2.67 11.90 -21.49
CA PHE A 353 2.94 11.40 -22.83
C PHE A 353 2.03 10.24 -23.28
N LEU A 354 1.36 9.56 -22.34
CA LEU A 354 0.40 8.51 -22.69
C LEU A 354 -0.90 9.06 -23.27
N GLU A 355 -1.14 10.38 -23.15
CA GLU A 355 -2.29 11.06 -23.73
C GLU A 355 -2.16 11.20 -25.26
N SER A 356 -0.94 11.27 -25.80
CA SER A 356 -0.72 11.30 -27.25
C SER A 356 -0.80 9.91 -27.90
N GLY A 357 -0.70 8.82 -27.12
CA GLY A 357 -1.12 7.43 -27.37
C GLY A 357 -0.58 6.66 -28.60
N VAL A 358 -0.27 7.35 -29.69
CA VAL A 358 -0.16 6.80 -31.05
C VAL A 358 1.24 6.25 -31.33
N THR A 359 2.29 6.77 -30.68
CA THR A 359 3.70 6.44 -30.96
C THR A 359 4.27 5.37 -30.01
N ALA A 360 3.91 5.41 -28.74
CA ALA A 360 4.56 4.58 -27.71
C ALA A 360 4.14 3.10 -27.76
N LEU A 361 2.87 2.80 -28.03
CA LEU A 361 2.33 1.43 -28.00
C LEU A 361 2.89 0.53 -29.11
N PRO A 362 2.93 0.95 -30.39
CA PRO A 362 3.56 0.14 -31.45
C PRO A 362 5.04 -0.10 -31.19
N PHE A 363 5.75 0.93 -30.68
CA PHE A 363 7.15 0.82 -30.30
C PHE A 363 7.36 -0.25 -29.21
N LEU A 364 6.57 -0.18 -28.14
CA LEU A 364 6.56 -1.16 -27.05
C LEU A 364 6.28 -2.58 -27.55
N GLN A 365 5.25 -2.77 -28.37
CA GLN A 365 4.93 -4.10 -28.91
C GLN A 365 6.09 -4.66 -29.75
N SER A 366 6.76 -3.81 -30.54
CA SER A 366 7.88 -4.26 -31.37
C SER A 366 9.12 -4.66 -30.58
N LYS A 367 9.36 -4.01 -29.43
CA LYS A 367 10.59 -4.17 -28.61
C LYS A 367 10.42 -5.11 -27.43
N VAL A 368 9.35 -4.96 -26.64
CA VAL A 368 9.13 -5.73 -25.41
C VAL A 368 8.83 -7.19 -25.70
N CYS A 369 8.12 -7.48 -26.81
CA CYS A 369 7.68 -8.85 -27.12
C CYS A 369 8.79 -9.80 -27.61
N ARG A 370 10.01 -9.32 -27.88
CA ARG A 370 11.08 -10.17 -28.44
C ARG A 370 12.12 -10.63 -27.43
N ASP A 371 12.52 -9.78 -26.49
CA ASP A 371 13.76 -10.02 -25.72
C ASP A 371 13.68 -9.71 -24.21
N ALA A 372 12.60 -9.13 -23.69
CA ALA A 372 12.54 -8.72 -22.29
C ALA A 372 12.00 -9.84 -21.37
N LEU A 373 12.65 -10.06 -20.21
CA LEU A 373 12.15 -10.91 -19.11
C LEU A 373 10.98 -10.29 -18.31
N LEU A 374 10.32 -9.29 -18.91
CA LEU A 374 9.28 -8.51 -18.26
C LEU A 374 8.00 -9.34 -18.20
N ASN A 375 7.61 -9.74 -16.99
CA ASN A 375 6.37 -10.49 -16.74
C ASN A 375 5.15 -9.56 -16.71
N ALA A 376 5.36 -8.31 -16.31
CA ALA A 376 4.30 -7.34 -16.10
C ALA A 376 4.72 -5.95 -16.61
N LEU A 377 3.92 -5.38 -17.49
CA LEU A 377 4.01 -3.99 -17.93
C LEU A 377 2.65 -3.34 -17.68
N TRP A 378 2.61 -2.36 -16.77
CA TRP A 378 1.39 -1.65 -16.43
C TRP A 378 1.48 -0.23 -16.98
N LEU A 379 0.64 0.05 -17.97
CA LEU A 379 0.48 1.36 -18.60
C LEU A 379 -0.98 1.79 -18.40
N ASN A 380 -1.21 2.88 -17.69
CA ASN A 380 -2.53 3.50 -17.62
C ASN A 380 -2.47 4.78 -18.44
N THR A 381 -3.19 4.78 -19.56
CA THR A 381 -3.42 5.95 -20.39
C THR A 381 -4.72 6.59 -19.93
N THR A 382 -4.69 7.84 -19.47
CA THR A 382 -5.89 8.69 -19.45
C THR A 382 -6.18 9.06 -20.90
N LEU A 383 -6.92 8.21 -21.63
CA LEU A 383 -7.53 8.64 -22.89
C LEU A 383 -8.69 9.57 -22.51
N GLU A 384 -8.38 10.85 -22.24
CA GLU A 384 -9.42 11.87 -22.32
C GLU A 384 -9.91 11.89 -23.76
N ASN A 385 -11.22 11.64 -23.96
CA ASN A 385 -11.83 11.77 -25.27
C ASN A 385 -11.62 13.22 -25.70
N VAL A 386 -10.72 13.44 -26.67
CA VAL A 386 -10.65 14.70 -27.41
C VAL A 386 -12.03 14.87 -28.06
N HIS A 387 -12.85 15.74 -27.48
CA HIS A 387 -13.99 16.29 -28.18
C HIS A 387 -13.42 17.08 -29.35
N CYS A 388 -13.50 16.51 -30.56
CA CYS A 388 -13.64 17.31 -31.76
C CYS A 388 -14.92 18.14 -31.55
N HIS A 389 -14.75 19.36 -31.06
CA HIS A 389 -15.72 20.40 -31.37
C HIS A 389 -15.55 20.65 -32.86
N ASP A 390 -16.39 20.01 -33.65
CA ASP A 390 -16.73 20.51 -34.97
C ASP A 390 -17.28 21.91 -34.72
N ASP A 391 -16.44 22.88 -35.06
CA ASP A 391 -16.77 24.29 -35.14
C ASP A 391 -17.75 24.42 -36.31
N ASP A 392 -19.03 24.13 -36.04
CA ASP A 392 -20.13 24.41 -36.95
C ASP A 392 -20.26 25.93 -37.06
N GLY A 393 -19.38 26.51 -37.88
CA GLY A 393 -19.52 27.85 -38.43
C GLY A 393 -20.85 27.92 -39.16
N GLN A 394 -21.87 28.41 -38.45
CA GLN A 394 -23.11 28.89 -39.04
C GLN A 394 -22.81 30.19 -39.81
N ASP A 395 -22.33 30.04 -41.04
CA ASP A 395 -22.56 31.04 -42.08
C ASP A 395 -23.85 30.62 -42.83
N ASP A 396 -24.95 31.25 -42.43
CA ASP A 396 -26.12 31.44 -43.27
C ASP A 396 -25.68 32.17 -44.54
N GLU A 397 -25.72 31.56 -45.73
CA GLU A 397 -26.28 32.17 -46.95
C GLU A 397 -26.80 31.10 -47.91
N SER A 398 -27.97 31.42 -48.45
CA SER A 398 -28.89 30.66 -49.28
C SER A 398 -28.40 30.35 -50.70
N GLU A 399 -28.83 29.18 -51.18
CA GLU A 399 -29.40 28.91 -52.52
C GLU A 399 -28.63 29.43 -53.75
N ASP A 400 -28.03 28.51 -54.52
CA ASP A 400 -28.51 28.15 -55.87
C ASP A 400 -27.49 27.25 -56.62
N ASP A 401 -28.04 26.18 -57.21
CA ASP A 401 -27.72 25.56 -58.52
C ASP A 401 -26.26 25.37 -58.97
N GLU A 402 -25.82 24.12 -59.17
CA GLU A 402 -25.90 23.38 -60.45
C GLU A 402 -25.11 22.05 -60.34
N GLU A 403 -25.56 21.10 -61.14
CA GLU A 403 -24.97 19.78 -61.39
C GLU A 403 -23.52 19.92 -61.92
N ASP A 404 -22.61 19.02 -61.53
CA ASP A 404 -21.90 18.16 -62.49
C ASP A 404 -20.83 17.27 -61.82
N ASP A 405 -20.65 16.13 -62.46
CA ASP A 405 -19.70 15.04 -62.29
C ASP A 405 -18.30 15.42 -61.73
N GLU A 406 -17.74 14.59 -60.84
CA GLU A 406 -16.61 13.70 -61.17
C GLU A 406 -16.00 13.00 -59.94
N GLU A 407 -15.73 11.71 -60.16
CA GLU A 407 -14.57 10.92 -59.71
C GLU A 407 -14.35 10.58 -58.22
N ASP A 408 -14.60 9.28 -57.96
CA ASP A 408 -14.00 8.39 -56.96
C ASP A 408 -12.59 8.78 -56.47
N GLN A 409 -12.47 9.38 -55.28
CA GLN A 409 -11.24 9.38 -54.47
C GLN A 409 -11.52 9.35 -52.95
N ASP A 410 -12.25 8.33 -52.47
CA ASP A 410 -12.30 8.02 -51.03
C ASP A 410 -11.89 6.57 -50.81
N GLY A 411 -10.59 6.36 -50.58
CA GLY A 411 -10.02 5.02 -50.48
C GLY A 411 -8.83 4.86 -49.55
N ASP A 412 -8.41 5.87 -48.77
CA ASP A 412 -7.26 5.73 -47.87
C ASP A 412 -7.44 6.32 -46.45
N ASP A 413 -8.40 7.22 -46.21
CA ASP A 413 -8.55 7.85 -44.87
C ASP A 413 -9.19 6.90 -43.83
N ASP A 414 -10.06 6.00 -44.27
CA ASP A 414 -10.65 4.97 -43.40
C ASP A 414 -9.63 3.90 -42.98
N ALA A 415 -8.61 3.64 -43.79
CA ALA A 415 -7.55 2.68 -43.44
C ALA A 415 -6.60 3.24 -42.37
N GLU A 416 -6.43 4.56 -42.31
CA GLU A 416 -5.63 5.24 -41.29
C GLU A 416 -6.42 5.37 -39.97
N LEU A 417 -7.72 5.66 -40.04
CA LEU A 417 -8.64 5.64 -38.90
C LEU A 417 -8.80 4.21 -38.31
N PHE A 418 -8.83 3.18 -39.16
CA PHE A 418 -8.90 1.77 -38.74
C PHE A 418 -7.58 1.27 -38.13
N ARG A 419 -6.43 1.83 -38.52
CA ARG A 419 -5.13 1.59 -37.86
C ARG A 419 -5.02 2.31 -36.51
N ALA A 420 -5.61 3.50 -36.37
CA ALA A 420 -5.68 4.22 -35.09
C ALA A 420 -6.58 3.50 -34.07
N LEU A 421 -7.70 2.91 -34.52
CA LEU A 421 -8.60 2.11 -33.66
C LEU A 421 -8.01 0.77 -33.18
N LEU A 422 -6.97 0.25 -33.85
CA LEU A 422 -6.22 -0.94 -33.43
C LEU A 422 -5.22 -0.67 -32.29
N ALA A 423 -5.04 0.59 -31.87
CA ALA A 423 -4.02 1.02 -30.91
C ALA A 423 -4.55 1.35 -29.49
N VAL A 424 -5.84 1.10 -29.18
CA VAL A 424 -6.41 1.41 -27.86
C VAL A 424 -6.09 0.30 -26.84
N PRO A 425 -5.54 0.60 -25.64
CA PRO A 425 -5.43 -0.37 -24.55
C PRO A 425 -6.81 -0.83 -24.09
N LEU A 426 -7.05 -2.13 -24.11
CA LEU A 426 -8.25 -2.73 -23.52
C LEU A 426 -8.11 -2.79 -21.99
N SER A 427 -8.62 -1.80 -21.29
CA SER A 427 -9.04 -1.99 -19.89
C SER A 427 -10.30 -2.85 -19.90
N LEU A 428 -10.17 -4.13 -19.52
CA LEU A 428 -11.31 -5.03 -19.33
C LEU A 428 -11.88 -4.81 -17.93
N ASN A 429 -12.63 -3.73 -17.72
CA ASN A 429 -13.57 -3.66 -16.62
C ASN A 429 -14.88 -4.35 -17.02
N ARG A 430 -15.34 -5.28 -16.16
CA ARG A 430 -16.61 -6.03 -16.19
C ARG A 430 -17.06 -6.55 -17.58
N GLY A 431 -16.69 -7.79 -17.89
CA GLY A 431 -17.46 -8.64 -18.82
C GLY A 431 -17.28 -8.39 -20.31
N GLY A 432 -16.16 -7.80 -20.75
CA GLY A 432 -15.87 -7.68 -22.19
C GLY A 432 -16.74 -6.65 -22.92
N ARG A 433 -17.10 -5.56 -22.24
CA ARG A 433 -17.75 -4.41 -22.86
C ARG A 433 -16.93 -3.14 -22.67
N ARG A 434 -17.05 -2.20 -23.61
CA ARG A 434 -16.55 -0.83 -23.47
C ARG A 434 -17.59 -0.01 -22.72
N GLU A 435 -17.22 0.60 -21.61
CA GLU A 435 -18.06 1.54 -20.85
C GLU A 435 -17.91 2.95 -21.45
N LEU A 436 -19.03 3.57 -21.80
CA LEU A 436 -19.09 4.94 -22.33
C LEU A 436 -19.46 5.90 -21.18
N GLN A 437 -19.08 7.19 -21.28
CA GLN A 437 -19.31 8.20 -20.24
C GLN A 437 -20.78 8.35 -19.78
N ASN A 438 -21.74 7.86 -20.56
CA ASN A 438 -23.16 7.85 -20.22
C ASN A 438 -23.64 6.57 -19.49
N GLY A 439 -22.70 5.70 -19.07
CA GLY A 439 -23.02 4.41 -18.44
C GLY A 439 -23.54 3.34 -19.42
N SER A 440 -23.53 3.60 -20.73
CA SER A 440 -23.91 2.60 -21.72
C SER A 440 -22.73 1.69 -22.08
N THR A 441 -23.03 0.43 -22.39
CA THR A 441 -22.02 -0.56 -22.74
C THR A 441 -22.24 -1.07 -24.17
N LYS A 442 -21.20 -1.05 -25.01
CA LYS A 442 -21.22 -1.63 -26.37
C LYS A 442 -20.38 -2.91 -26.46
N SER A 443 -20.84 -3.85 -27.28
CA SER A 443 -20.12 -5.08 -27.60
C SER A 443 -18.92 -4.81 -28.50
N PHE A 444 -17.87 -5.64 -28.38
CA PHE A 444 -16.71 -5.55 -29.27
C PHE A 444 -17.09 -5.88 -30.72
N PRO A 445 -16.51 -5.16 -31.70
CA PRO A 445 -16.61 -5.50 -33.12
C PRO A 445 -16.29 -6.98 -33.40
N ARG A 446 -17.07 -7.62 -34.28
CA ARG A 446 -16.96 -9.06 -34.59
C ARG A 446 -15.53 -9.50 -34.97
N GLY A 447 -14.75 -8.64 -35.61
CA GLY A 447 -13.37 -8.92 -36.03
C GLY A 447 -12.32 -9.00 -34.90
N LEU A 448 -12.63 -8.48 -33.71
CA LEU A 448 -11.66 -8.41 -32.59
C LEU A 448 -11.75 -9.61 -31.63
N TRP A 449 -12.80 -10.43 -31.74
CA TRP A 449 -13.07 -11.52 -30.79
C TRP A 449 -11.98 -12.59 -30.76
N ALA A 450 -11.40 -12.94 -31.91
CA ALA A 450 -10.33 -13.94 -31.98
C ALA A 450 -9.08 -13.50 -31.19
N LEU A 451 -8.77 -12.21 -31.18
CA LEU A 451 -7.63 -11.63 -30.44
C LEU A 451 -7.93 -11.51 -28.94
N VAL A 452 -9.13 -11.08 -28.58
CA VAL A 452 -9.59 -11.01 -27.18
C VAL A 452 -9.59 -12.40 -26.54
N LEU A 453 -10.11 -13.41 -27.24
CA LEU A 453 -10.11 -14.81 -26.79
C LEU A 453 -8.69 -15.39 -26.69
N LYS A 454 -7.85 -15.17 -27.70
CA LYS A 454 -6.45 -15.63 -27.69
C LYS A 454 -5.67 -15.02 -26.52
N ARG A 455 -5.92 -13.74 -26.19
CA ARG A 455 -5.25 -13.05 -25.08
C ARG A 455 -5.79 -13.49 -23.71
N ALA A 456 -7.11 -13.60 -23.56
CA ALA A 456 -7.76 -14.08 -22.34
C ALA A 456 -7.31 -15.50 -21.97
N MET A 457 -7.06 -16.37 -22.96
CA MET A 457 -6.53 -17.72 -22.74
C MET A 457 -5.04 -17.76 -22.34
N THR A 458 -4.29 -16.68 -22.54
CA THR A 458 -2.85 -16.60 -22.21
C THR A 458 -2.55 -15.88 -20.90
N LEU A 459 -3.53 -15.20 -20.31
CA LEU A 459 -3.37 -14.49 -19.04
C LEU A 459 -3.54 -15.47 -17.87
N LYS A 460 -2.50 -15.62 -17.05
CA LYS A 460 -2.64 -16.19 -15.71
C LYS A 460 -3.30 -15.12 -14.83
N TYR A 461 -4.57 -15.32 -14.49
CA TYR A 461 -5.27 -14.46 -13.55
C TYR A 461 -4.71 -14.67 -12.14
N CYS A 462 -3.95 -13.70 -11.63
CA CYS A 462 -3.64 -13.60 -10.21
C CYS A 462 -4.83 -12.89 -9.53
N SER A 463 -5.37 -13.48 -8.45
CA SER A 463 -6.35 -12.80 -7.63
C SER A 463 -5.70 -11.62 -6.95
N ALA A 464 -6.11 -10.40 -7.30
CA ALA A 464 -5.91 -9.23 -6.47
C ALA A 464 -7.12 -9.13 -5.52
N SER A 465 -7.06 -9.82 -4.38
CA SER A 465 -7.53 -9.21 -3.14
C SER A 465 -6.25 -8.62 -2.53
N ASP A 466 -6.16 -7.34 -2.20
CA ASP A 466 -6.54 -6.88 -0.86
C ASP A 466 -6.78 -5.35 -0.79
N TYR A 467 -7.38 -4.72 -1.80
CA TYR A 467 -7.82 -3.31 -1.68
C TYR A 467 -9.13 -3.05 -2.40
N TRP A 468 -10.24 -3.48 -1.81
CA TRP A 468 -11.58 -2.97 -2.12
C TRP A 468 -12.42 -2.98 -0.82
N GLU A 469 -13.09 -1.87 -0.51
CA GLU A 469 -13.88 -1.63 0.71
C GLU A 469 -15.20 -2.43 0.81
N ASP A 470 -15.44 -3.38 -0.08
CA ASP A 470 -16.62 -4.23 -0.06
C ASP A 470 -16.26 -5.65 0.43
N GLY A 471 -16.92 -6.09 1.49
CA GLY A 471 -16.60 -7.30 2.27
C GLY A 471 -16.60 -8.66 1.53
N PRO A 472 -16.37 -9.78 2.26
CA PRO A 472 -15.80 -11.01 1.72
C PRO A 472 -16.74 -11.96 0.93
N GLU A 473 -17.78 -11.47 0.24
CA GLU A 473 -18.75 -12.33 -0.48
C GLU A 473 -18.60 -12.37 -2.03
N CYS A 474 -17.45 -12.04 -2.60
CA CYS A 474 -17.26 -12.09 -4.06
C CYS A 474 -16.78 -13.46 -4.58
N THR A 475 -17.63 -14.49 -4.48
CA THR A 475 -17.47 -15.76 -5.25
C THR A 475 -18.03 -15.67 -6.69
N ALA A 476 -18.63 -14.54 -7.06
CA ALA A 476 -19.36 -14.34 -8.32
C ALA A 476 -18.48 -14.26 -9.60
N MET A 477 -17.21 -13.84 -9.50
CA MET A 477 -16.39 -13.55 -10.69
C MET A 477 -16.08 -14.76 -11.59
N ARG A 478 -16.11 -15.99 -11.07
CA ARG A 478 -15.79 -17.19 -11.86
C ARG A 478 -16.98 -17.70 -12.71
N VAL A 479 -18.21 -17.36 -12.34
CA VAL A 479 -19.41 -17.93 -12.96
C VAL A 479 -19.85 -17.10 -14.16
N ASP A 480 -19.68 -15.78 -14.12
CA ASP A 480 -20.24 -14.88 -15.14
C ASP A 480 -19.61 -15.06 -16.53
N VAL A 481 -18.30 -15.29 -16.62
CA VAL A 481 -17.61 -15.50 -17.91
C VAL A 481 -18.02 -16.84 -18.54
N VAL A 482 -18.16 -17.89 -17.74
CA VAL A 482 -18.55 -19.23 -18.22
C VAL A 482 -20.04 -19.28 -18.56
N TYR A 483 -20.90 -18.67 -17.74
CA TYR A 483 -22.35 -18.59 -17.98
C TYR A 483 -22.66 -17.74 -19.23
N TRP A 484 -21.90 -16.68 -19.47
CA TRP A 484 -22.05 -15.85 -20.67
C TRP A 484 -21.59 -16.58 -21.95
N LEU A 485 -20.47 -17.31 -21.92
CA LEU A 485 -20.00 -18.14 -23.03
C LEU A 485 -21.01 -19.24 -23.42
N LEU A 486 -21.73 -19.80 -22.44
CA LEU A 486 -22.78 -20.80 -22.66
C LEU A 486 -24.08 -20.19 -23.21
N ARG A 487 -24.41 -18.94 -22.82
CA ARG A 487 -25.64 -18.25 -23.23
C ARG A 487 -25.61 -17.80 -24.69
N GLU A 488 -24.46 -17.37 -25.20
CA GLU A 488 -24.31 -16.83 -26.57
C GLU A 488 -24.00 -17.92 -27.63
N LYS A 489 -24.08 -19.21 -27.27
CA LYS A 489 -23.84 -20.36 -28.17
C LYS A 489 -22.53 -20.27 -28.97
N VAL A 490 -21.46 -19.74 -28.38
CA VAL A 490 -20.13 -19.64 -29.03
C VAL A 490 -19.36 -20.97 -29.00
N ILE A 491 -19.92 -22.01 -28.39
CA ILE A 491 -19.40 -23.38 -28.47
C ILE A 491 -20.44 -24.24 -29.19
N PHE A 492 -20.35 -24.29 -30.52
CA PHE A 492 -20.44 -25.48 -31.39
C PHE A 492 -19.93 -25.14 -32.79
#